data_AF-A0A0F0GPI4-F1
#
_entry.id   AF-A0A0F0GPI4-F1
#
_cell.length_a   1.000
_cell.length_b   1.000
_cell.length_c   1.000
_cell.angle_alpha   90.00
_cell.angle_beta   90.00
_cell.angle_gamma   90.00
#
_symmetry.space_group_name_H-M   'P 1'
#
loop_
_entity.id
_entity.type
_entity.pdbx_description
1 polymer ?
#
loop_
_entity_poly.entity_id
_entity_poly.type
_entity_poly.pdbx_seq_one_letter_code
_entity_poly.pdbx_strand_id
1 'polypeptide(L)'
;MESATLHTVARRYLMSRNDKLHAEYADVQKHTRRMTGAPGNYADEEKRIYPRYNVVDAMLREVERLDPDDLPPPARLATALATAASTAQSVFTTNLGPIEAEATAAERELFRRAIKGWLAAPDPQVEPLPYRRVLSDEEAEGWRRRLEQRWGFERNMTEWHPIIGDVPEGVIALNSAAVWDGPGTELVRAALRDMGLRRVIEIREHGDPGSLLDLDAFEPTYTGAEGIWTDETLEWVAYASHEASVAFAGTLADRLRSSWPDLDDWAWAPWWDQPAK
;
A
#
# COMPACT_ATOMS: atom_id res chain seq x y z
N MET A 1 -20.09 -21.03 1.14
CA MET A 1 -19.19 -19.87 1.10
C MET A 1 -18.17 -20.03 2.18
N GLU A 2 -16.96 -20.36 1.77
CA GLU A 2 -15.79 -20.42 2.64
C GLU A 2 -15.36 -19.01 3.11
N SER A 3 -14.68 -18.93 4.26
CA SER A 3 -14.23 -17.65 4.82
C SER A 3 -13.24 -16.92 3.89
N ALA A 4 -12.33 -17.65 3.26
CA ALA A 4 -11.39 -17.10 2.28
C ALA A 4 -12.12 -16.51 1.06
N THR A 5 -13.18 -17.16 0.57
CA THR A 5 -14.01 -16.64 -0.51
C THR A 5 -14.72 -15.36 -0.10
N LEU A 6 -15.32 -15.32 1.10
CA LEU A 6 -16.01 -14.12 1.61
C LEU A 6 -15.03 -12.94 1.78
N HIS A 7 -13.84 -13.18 2.33
CA HIS A 7 -12.80 -12.16 2.48
C HIS A 7 -12.33 -11.63 1.11
N THR A 8 -12.08 -12.52 0.16
CA THR A 8 -11.68 -12.16 -1.21
C THR A 8 -12.75 -11.34 -1.92
N VAL A 9 -14.02 -11.76 -1.84
CA VAL A 9 -15.17 -11.02 -2.42
C VAL A 9 -15.26 -9.62 -1.80
N ALA A 10 -15.13 -9.51 -0.48
CA ALA A 10 -15.20 -8.23 0.23
C ALA A 10 -14.09 -7.27 -0.22
N ARG A 11 -12.84 -7.75 -0.32
CA ARG A 11 -11.70 -6.97 -0.82
C ARG A 11 -11.92 -6.52 -2.26
N ARG A 12 -12.25 -7.45 -3.17
CA ARG A 12 -12.51 -7.12 -4.60
C ARG A 12 -13.62 -6.11 -4.77
N TYR A 13 -14.70 -6.23 -3.97
CA TYR A 13 -15.79 -5.27 -3.99
C TYR A 13 -15.30 -3.86 -3.62
N LEU A 14 -14.55 -3.71 -2.53
CA LEU A 14 -14.05 -2.41 -2.08
C LEU A 14 -13.04 -1.81 -3.06
N MET A 15 -12.10 -2.62 -3.59
CA MET A 15 -11.15 -2.17 -4.62
C MET A 15 -11.89 -1.66 -5.86
N SER A 16 -12.79 -2.46 -6.44
CA SER A 16 -13.57 -2.06 -7.62
C SER A 16 -14.46 -0.84 -7.34
N ARG A 17 -15.00 -0.75 -6.12
CA ARG A 17 -15.83 0.38 -5.71
C ARG A 17 -15.01 1.66 -5.59
N ASN A 18 -13.78 1.57 -5.09
CA ASN A 18 -12.85 2.68 -4.98
C ASN A 18 -12.50 3.24 -6.36
N ASP A 19 -12.08 2.36 -7.28
CA ASP A 19 -11.74 2.73 -8.66
C ASP A 19 -12.90 3.45 -9.36
N LYS A 20 -14.11 2.90 -9.22
CA LYS A 20 -15.33 3.50 -9.76
C LYS A 20 -15.58 4.91 -9.20
N LEU A 21 -15.44 5.10 -7.89
CA LEU A 21 -15.67 6.40 -7.26
C LEU A 21 -14.61 7.43 -7.64
N HIS A 22 -13.35 7.02 -7.80
CA HIS A 22 -12.30 7.90 -8.32
C HIS A 22 -12.56 8.32 -9.77
N ALA A 23 -13.02 7.40 -10.63
CA ALA A 23 -13.42 7.72 -12.00
C ALA A 23 -14.60 8.71 -12.03
N GLU A 24 -15.66 8.44 -11.24
CA GLU A 24 -16.81 9.35 -11.10
C GLU A 24 -16.37 10.75 -10.63
N TYR A 25 -15.46 10.82 -9.65
CA TYR A 25 -14.95 12.09 -9.14
C TYR A 25 -14.15 12.87 -10.18
N ALA A 26 -13.27 12.19 -10.92
CA ALA A 26 -12.48 12.80 -11.99
C ALA A 26 -13.38 13.40 -13.08
N ASP A 27 -14.51 12.75 -13.38
CA ASP A 27 -15.49 13.28 -14.32
C ASP A 27 -16.24 14.49 -13.78
N VAL A 28 -16.65 14.50 -12.51
CA VAL A 28 -17.25 15.69 -11.88
C VAL A 28 -16.28 16.87 -11.91
N GLN A 29 -15.00 16.67 -11.58
CA GLN A 29 -14.01 17.74 -11.59
C GLN A 29 -13.85 18.41 -12.96
N LYS A 30 -13.97 17.66 -14.07
CA LYS A 30 -13.93 18.22 -15.43
C LYS A 30 -15.08 19.21 -15.69
N HIS A 31 -16.22 19.02 -15.01
CA HIS A 31 -17.41 19.87 -15.15
C HIS A 31 -17.42 21.04 -14.15
N THR A 32 -16.99 20.83 -12.91
CA THR A 32 -17.02 21.83 -11.83
C THR A 32 -15.88 22.86 -11.93
N ARG A 33 -14.65 22.44 -12.26
CA ARG A 33 -13.50 23.36 -12.42
C ARG A 33 -13.66 24.35 -13.57
N ARG A 34 -14.56 24.06 -14.53
CA ARG A 34 -14.94 25.01 -15.58
C ARG A 34 -15.83 26.16 -15.06
N MET A 35 -16.40 26.03 -13.86
CA MET A 35 -17.38 26.99 -13.32
C MET A 35 -16.89 27.76 -12.09
N THR A 36 -15.98 27.21 -11.27
CA THR A 36 -15.54 27.84 -10.02
C THR A 36 -14.02 28.03 -10.00
N GLY A 37 -13.55 29.25 -10.33
CA GLY A 37 -12.12 29.59 -10.37
C GLY A 37 -11.44 29.78 -9.00
N ALA A 38 -11.99 29.25 -7.91
CA ALA A 38 -11.46 29.44 -6.55
C ALA A 38 -11.07 28.10 -5.89
N PRO A 39 -9.80 27.91 -5.47
CA PRO A 39 -9.39 26.74 -4.71
C PRO A 39 -10.09 26.69 -3.34
N GLY A 40 -10.57 25.50 -2.93
CA GLY A 40 -10.99 25.22 -1.55
C GLY A 40 -12.51 25.13 -1.29
N ASN A 41 -13.36 25.54 -2.24
CA ASN A 41 -14.81 25.37 -2.13
C ASN A 41 -15.29 24.25 -3.06
N TYR A 42 -15.33 23.02 -2.52
CA TYR A 42 -15.95 21.88 -3.22
C TYR A 42 -17.44 22.13 -3.43
N ALA A 43 -17.92 21.87 -4.64
CA ALA A 43 -19.35 21.85 -4.94
C ALA A 43 -20.03 20.70 -4.17
N ASP A 44 -21.33 20.83 -3.91
CA ASP A 44 -22.10 19.78 -3.23
C ASP A 44 -22.04 18.43 -3.99
N GLU A 45 -21.89 18.46 -5.31
CA GLU A 45 -21.67 17.25 -6.13
C GLU A 45 -20.35 16.56 -5.80
N GLU A 46 -19.26 17.32 -5.62
CA GLU A 46 -17.95 16.79 -5.24
C GLU A 46 -18.00 16.21 -3.82
N LYS A 47 -18.65 16.93 -2.90
CA LYS A 47 -18.88 16.49 -1.51
C LYS A 47 -19.69 15.20 -1.38
N ARG A 48 -20.46 14.83 -2.41
CA ARG A 48 -21.18 13.55 -2.44
C ARG A 48 -20.32 12.39 -2.91
N ILE A 49 -19.12 12.63 -3.46
CA ILE A 49 -18.28 11.59 -4.04
C ILE A 49 -16.99 11.40 -3.24
N TYR A 50 -16.21 12.46 -3.00
CA TYR A 50 -14.88 12.27 -2.40
C TYR A 50 -14.89 11.59 -1.01
N PRO A 51 -15.86 11.87 -0.11
CA PRO A 51 -15.92 11.17 1.17
C PRO A 51 -16.17 9.67 1.00
N ARG A 52 -16.81 9.26 -0.11
CA ARG A 52 -17.13 7.86 -0.39
C ARG A 52 -15.90 7.05 -0.74
N TYR A 53 -15.03 7.52 -1.62
CA TYR A 53 -13.79 6.78 -1.90
C TYR A 53 -12.88 6.79 -0.67
N ASN A 54 -12.83 7.90 0.10
CA ASN A 54 -12.06 7.96 1.35
C ASN A 54 -12.53 6.93 2.39
N VAL A 55 -13.84 6.74 2.56
CA VAL A 55 -14.34 5.69 3.48
C VAL A 55 -14.20 4.30 2.92
N VAL A 56 -14.30 4.10 1.60
CA VAL A 56 -14.08 2.79 0.97
C VAL A 56 -12.64 2.34 1.17
N ASP A 57 -11.68 3.24 0.97
CA ASP A 57 -10.26 2.99 1.24
C ASP A 57 -10.02 2.63 2.72
N ALA A 58 -10.59 3.41 3.65
CA ALA A 58 -10.51 3.10 5.08
C ALA A 58 -11.15 1.74 5.43
N MET A 59 -12.29 1.40 4.81
CA MET A 59 -12.93 0.08 5.00
C MET A 59 -12.06 -1.04 4.45
N LEU A 60 -11.43 -0.86 3.28
CA LEU A 60 -10.53 -1.84 2.70
C LEU A 60 -9.36 -2.11 3.64
N ARG A 61 -8.76 -1.05 4.20
CA ARG A 61 -7.69 -1.16 5.19
C ARG A 61 -8.11 -2.00 6.41
N GLU A 62 -9.29 -1.75 6.98
CA GLU A 62 -9.79 -2.56 8.11
C GLU A 62 -10.09 -4.01 7.73
N VAL A 63 -10.61 -4.27 6.52
CA VAL A 63 -10.84 -5.63 6.02
C VAL A 63 -9.52 -6.37 5.83
N GLU A 64 -8.48 -5.67 5.37
CA GLU A 64 -7.14 -6.22 5.19
C GLU A 64 -6.35 -6.36 6.50
N ARG A 65 -6.81 -5.81 7.62
CA ARG A 65 -6.23 -6.12 8.95
C ARG A 65 -6.54 -7.55 9.43
N LEU A 66 -7.58 -8.17 8.88
CA LEU A 66 -7.89 -9.57 9.16
C LEU A 66 -6.82 -10.45 8.49
N ASP A 67 -6.23 -11.39 9.25
CA ASP A 67 -5.23 -12.31 8.72
C ASP A 67 -5.88 -13.35 7.79
N PRO A 68 -5.53 -13.40 6.50
CA PRO A 68 -6.05 -14.42 5.57
C PRO A 68 -5.74 -15.86 6.00
N ASP A 69 -4.67 -16.09 6.77
CA ASP A 69 -4.28 -17.42 7.25
C ASP A 69 -5.06 -17.87 8.51
N ASP A 70 -5.74 -16.94 9.21
CA ASP A 70 -6.50 -17.20 10.44
C ASP A 70 -7.89 -16.53 10.41
N LEU A 71 -8.62 -16.74 9.31
CA LEU A 71 -9.96 -16.19 9.16
C LEU A 71 -10.98 -16.96 10.03
N PRO A 72 -11.86 -16.26 10.77
CA PRO A 72 -12.91 -16.92 11.54
C PRO A 72 -13.98 -17.53 10.61
N PRO A 73 -14.86 -18.42 11.13
CA PRO A 73 -15.95 -19.00 10.33
C PRO A 73 -16.85 -17.94 9.67
N PRO A 74 -17.50 -18.22 8.52
CA PRO A 74 -18.12 -17.20 7.67
C PRO A 74 -19.11 -16.26 8.35
N ALA A 75 -19.93 -16.75 9.28
CA ALA A 75 -20.87 -15.91 10.03
C ALA A 75 -20.15 -14.88 10.95
N ARG A 76 -19.07 -15.32 11.62
CA ARG A 76 -18.23 -14.44 12.46
C ARG A 76 -17.42 -13.48 11.59
N LEU A 77 -16.90 -13.96 10.45
CA LEU A 77 -16.20 -13.11 9.48
C LEU A 77 -17.13 -12.02 8.94
N ALA A 78 -18.36 -12.34 8.54
CA ALA A 78 -19.32 -11.33 8.08
C ALA A 78 -19.64 -10.29 9.16
N THR A 79 -19.65 -10.69 10.43
CA THR A 79 -19.80 -9.76 11.55
C THR A 79 -18.58 -8.85 11.67
N ALA A 80 -17.36 -9.40 11.57
CA ALA A 80 -16.12 -8.63 11.58
C ALA A 80 -16.05 -7.64 10.40
N LEU A 81 -16.42 -8.05 9.19
CA LEU A 81 -16.48 -7.18 8.01
C LEU A 81 -17.52 -6.05 8.18
N ALA A 82 -18.68 -6.33 8.77
CA ALA A 82 -19.67 -5.30 9.06
C ALA A 82 -19.22 -4.33 10.18
N THR A 83 -18.45 -4.82 11.15
CA THR A 83 -17.78 -3.98 12.16
C THR A 83 -16.73 -3.10 11.50
N ALA A 84 -15.83 -3.65 10.67
CA ALA A 84 -14.86 -2.90 9.88
C ALA A 84 -15.54 -1.78 9.07
N ALA A 85 -16.66 -2.10 8.41
CA ALA A 85 -17.48 -1.11 7.70
C ALA A 85 -17.98 0.03 8.59
N SER A 86 -18.18 -0.21 9.89
CA SER A 86 -18.74 0.76 10.83
C SER A 86 -17.65 1.57 11.55
N THR A 87 -16.49 0.97 11.79
CA THR A 87 -15.40 1.56 12.57
C THR A 87 -14.27 2.15 11.73
N ALA A 88 -14.18 1.79 10.45
CA ALA A 88 -13.14 2.30 9.55
C ALA A 88 -13.09 3.82 9.55
N GLN A 89 -11.92 4.40 9.81
CA GLN A 89 -11.72 5.85 9.83
C GLN A 89 -10.37 6.20 9.23
N SER A 90 -10.28 7.40 8.67
CA SER A 90 -9.04 8.07 8.28
C SER A 90 -9.12 9.55 8.63
N VAL A 91 -8.01 10.26 8.47
CA VAL A 91 -7.98 11.73 8.63
C VAL A 91 -9.01 12.43 7.74
N PHE A 92 -9.40 11.82 6.61
CA PHE A 92 -10.37 12.38 5.66
C PHE A 92 -11.83 11.98 5.93
N THR A 93 -12.08 11.08 6.88
CA THR A 93 -13.45 10.65 7.23
C THR A 93 -13.88 11.17 8.61
N THR A 94 -13.10 12.07 9.22
CA THR A 94 -13.40 12.70 10.50
C THR A 94 -13.83 14.15 10.29
N ASN A 95 -14.62 14.71 11.22
CA ASN A 95 -15.08 16.10 11.19
C ASN A 95 -15.79 16.51 9.88
N LEU A 96 -16.63 15.62 9.36
CA LEU A 96 -17.33 15.81 8.09
C LEU A 96 -18.49 16.80 8.20
N GLY A 97 -18.73 17.56 7.13
CA GLY A 97 -19.97 18.31 6.95
C GLY A 97 -21.19 17.39 6.72
N PRO A 98 -22.41 17.93 6.72
CA PRO A 98 -23.63 17.11 6.62
C PRO A 98 -23.72 16.26 5.35
N ILE A 99 -23.33 16.82 4.20
CA ILE A 99 -23.38 16.13 2.90
C ILE A 99 -22.37 14.98 2.87
N GLU A 100 -21.16 15.26 3.36
CA GLU A 100 -20.06 14.30 3.39
C GLU A 100 -20.35 13.15 4.36
N ALA A 101 -20.93 13.46 5.52
CA ALA A 101 -21.35 12.49 6.51
C ALA A 101 -22.46 11.57 5.98
N GLU A 102 -23.47 12.12 5.30
CA GLU A 102 -24.53 11.34 4.65
C GLU A 102 -23.95 10.40 3.57
N ALA A 103 -23.09 10.93 2.70
CA ALA A 103 -22.45 10.15 1.63
C ALA A 103 -21.62 8.99 2.19
N THR A 104 -20.85 9.26 3.26
CA THR A 104 -20.05 8.26 3.98
C THR A 104 -20.94 7.17 4.59
N ALA A 105 -22.02 7.56 5.28
CA ALA A 105 -22.94 6.62 5.92
C ALA A 105 -23.65 5.72 4.89
N ALA A 106 -24.07 6.28 3.76
CA ALA A 106 -24.69 5.55 2.66
C ALA A 106 -23.76 4.48 2.08
N GLU A 107 -22.46 4.78 1.93
CA GLU A 107 -21.47 3.84 1.42
C GLU A 107 -21.21 2.68 2.40
N ARG A 108 -21.13 2.96 3.70
CA ARG A 108 -21.03 1.92 4.75
C ARG A 108 -22.24 0.98 4.74
N GLU A 109 -23.46 1.52 4.61
CA GLU A 109 -24.67 0.71 4.51
C GLU A 109 -24.71 -0.13 3.22
N LEU A 110 -24.23 0.43 2.10
CA LEU A 110 -24.13 -0.31 0.84
C LEU A 110 -23.24 -1.55 1.00
N PHE A 111 -22.04 -1.40 1.60
CA PHE A 111 -21.15 -2.52 1.85
C PHE A 111 -21.74 -3.54 2.84
N ARG A 112 -22.36 -3.08 3.94
CA ARG A 112 -23.06 -3.97 4.90
C ARG A 112 -24.19 -4.79 4.26
N ARG A 113 -24.93 -4.21 3.31
CA ARG A 113 -25.94 -4.95 2.52
C ARG A 113 -25.30 -5.95 1.57
N ALA A 114 -24.19 -5.59 0.92
CA ALA A 114 -23.46 -6.49 0.04
C ALA A 114 -22.98 -7.75 0.78
N ILE A 115 -22.42 -7.60 1.99
CA ILE A 115 -22.00 -8.72 2.85
C ILE A 115 -23.16 -9.70 3.12
N LYS A 116 -24.33 -9.17 3.49
CA LYS A 116 -25.54 -9.99 3.70
C LYS A 116 -25.97 -10.71 2.43
N GLY A 117 -25.88 -10.04 1.29
CA GLY A 117 -26.18 -10.61 -0.02
C GLY A 117 -25.26 -11.78 -0.37
N TRP A 118 -23.95 -11.63 -0.15
CA TRP A 118 -22.97 -12.69 -0.43
C TRP A 118 -23.17 -13.92 0.46
N LEU A 119 -23.46 -13.74 1.75
CA LEU A 119 -23.75 -14.86 2.64
C LEU A 119 -24.97 -15.68 2.22
N ALA A 120 -25.97 -15.03 1.62
CA ALA A 120 -27.19 -15.69 1.14
C ALA A 120 -27.04 -16.29 -0.27
N ALA A 121 -26.00 -15.91 -1.00
CA ALA A 121 -25.75 -16.36 -2.36
C ALA A 121 -25.06 -17.74 -2.39
N PRO A 122 -25.29 -18.56 -3.44
CA PRO A 122 -24.47 -19.75 -3.69
C PRO A 122 -23.00 -19.35 -3.91
N ASP A 123 -22.09 -20.25 -3.55
CA ASP A 123 -20.64 -19.99 -3.47
C ASP A 123 -20.07 -19.44 -4.79
N PRO A 124 -19.76 -18.14 -4.88
CA PRO A 124 -19.24 -17.55 -6.10
C PRO A 124 -17.83 -18.07 -6.33
N GLN A 125 -17.56 -18.54 -7.55
CA GLN A 125 -16.19 -18.81 -7.97
C GLN A 125 -15.49 -17.46 -8.15
N VAL A 126 -14.59 -17.14 -7.22
CA VAL A 126 -13.82 -15.90 -7.25
C VAL A 126 -12.35 -16.24 -7.28
N GLU A 127 -11.64 -15.66 -8.23
CA GLU A 127 -10.20 -15.79 -8.33
C GLU A 127 -9.54 -15.22 -7.05
N PRO A 128 -8.65 -15.98 -6.39
CA PRO A 128 -7.93 -15.51 -5.22
C PRO A 128 -7.22 -14.18 -5.48
N LEU A 129 -7.16 -13.33 -4.47
CA LEU A 129 -6.27 -12.17 -4.46
C LEU A 129 -4.93 -12.57 -3.84
N PRO A 130 -3.81 -11.89 -4.20
CA PRO A 130 -2.55 -12.03 -3.49
C PRO A 130 -2.73 -11.81 -1.98
N TYR A 131 -1.91 -12.50 -1.19
CA TYR A 131 -1.88 -12.31 0.25
C TYR A 131 -1.55 -10.85 0.59
N ARG A 132 -2.37 -10.24 1.43
CA ARG A 132 -2.13 -8.93 2.01
C ARG A 132 -2.76 -8.87 3.38
N ARG A 133 -1.97 -8.48 4.37
CA ARG A 133 -2.43 -8.19 5.73
C ARG A 133 -1.90 -6.82 6.15
N VAL A 134 -2.79 -5.88 6.39
CA VAL A 134 -2.44 -4.57 6.96
C VAL A 134 -2.06 -4.78 8.42
N LEU A 135 -0.93 -4.21 8.84
CA LEU A 135 -0.47 -4.31 10.22
C LEU A 135 -1.29 -3.38 11.12
N SER A 136 -1.40 -3.74 12.40
CA SER A 136 -1.85 -2.80 13.43
C SER A 136 -0.79 -1.71 13.66
N ASP A 137 -1.21 -0.58 14.22
CA ASP A 137 -0.28 0.53 14.51
C ASP A 137 0.85 0.11 15.46
N GLU A 138 0.56 -0.79 16.40
CA GLU A 138 1.56 -1.35 17.33
C GLU A 138 2.56 -2.26 16.61
N GLU A 139 2.11 -3.14 15.72
CA GLU A 139 2.98 -3.98 14.89
C GLU A 139 3.88 -3.11 13.99
N ALA A 140 3.28 -2.12 13.32
CA ALA A 140 3.97 -1.19 12.44
C ALA A 140 5.10 -0.44 13.16
N GLU A 141 4.78 0.12 14.33
CA GLU A 141 5.75 0.81 15.16
C GLU A 141 6.83 -0.15 15.70
N GLY A 142 6.45 -1.40 16.00
CA GLY A 142 7.40 -2.47 16.33
C GLY A 142 8.38 -2.76 15.19
N TRP A 143 7.93 -2.74 13.93
CA TRP A 143 8.80 -2.86 12.76
C TRP A 143 9.69 -1.64 12.57
N ARG A 144 9.16 -0.42 12.69
CA ARG A 144 9.95 0.81 12.58
C ARG A 144 11.13 0.83 13.56
N ARG A 145 10.89 0.48 14.83
CA ARG A 145 11.95 0.37 15.84
C ARG A 145 13.02 -0.66 15.48
N ARG A 146 12.61 -1.82 14.95
CA ARG A 146 13.54 -2.89 14.55
C ARG A 146 14.37 -2.48 13.33
N LEU A 147 13.75 -1.83 12.35
CA LEU A 147 14.43 -1.29 11.16
C LEU A 147 15.43 -0.20 11.55
N GLU A 148 15.02 0.77 12.38
CA GLU A 148 15.89 1.81 12.94
C GLU A 148 17.10 1.19 13.66
N GLN A 149 16.88 0.22 14.55
CA GLN A 149 17.96 -0.44 15.29
C GLN A 149 18.94 -1.21 14.40
N ARG A 150 18.44 -1.88 13.36
CA ARG A 150 19.27 -2.75 12.51
C ARG A 150 20.01 -1.99 11.41
N TRP A 151 19.33 -1.01 10.81
CA TRP A 151 19.72 -0.39 9.54
C TRP A 151 19.89 1.13 9.63
N GLY A 152 19.55 1.75 10.76
CA GLY A 152 19.82 3.18 11.00
C GLY A 152 18.87 4.14 10.29
N PHE A 153 17.66 3.72 9.93
CA PHE A 153 16.64 4.60 9.34
C PHE A 153 16.17 5.68 10.31
N GLU A 154 15.90 6.88 9.81
CA GLU A 154 15.27 7.94 10.61
C GLU A 154 13.78 7.62 10.85
N ARG A 155 13.43 7.11 12.03
CA ARG A 155 12.09 6.55 12.32
C ARG A 155 10.90 7.43 11.93
N ASN A 156 11.05 8.75 12.06
CA ASN A 156 9.97 9.71 11.84
C ASN A 156 9.81 10.11 10.37
N MET A 157 10.87 9.96 9.56
CA MET A 157 10.89 10.39 8.16
C MET A 157 11.04 9.20 7.20
N THR A 158 11.35 8.02 7.72
CA THR A 158 11.61 6.80 6.93
C THR A 158 12.75 6.99 5.91
N GLU A 159 13.51 8.08 6.06
CA GLU A 159 14.64 8.41 5.21
C GLU A 159 15.81 7.44 5.46
N TRP A 160 16.51 7.16 4.36
CA TRP A 160 17.68 6.30 4.38
C TRP A 160 18.68 6.66 3.29
N HIS A 161 19.75 5.87 3.18
CA HIS A 161 20.69 6.01 2.09
C HIS A 161 20.03 5.75 0.73
N PRO A 162 20.36 6.56 -0.29
CA PRO A 162 21.44 7.54 -0.32
C PRO A 162 21.10 8.96 0.19
N ILE A 163 19.90 9.22 0.71
CA ILE A 163 19.42 10.58 1.01
C ILE A 163 20.08 11.18 2.24
N ILE A 164 20.20 10.38 3.31
CA ILE A 164 20.74 10.85 4.60
C ILE A 164 22.26 10.99 4.62
N GLY A 165 22.94 10.71 3.49
CA GLY A 165 24.38 10.84 3.34
C GLY A 165 25.02 9.71 2.53
N ASP A 166 26.35 9.61 2.64
CA ASP A 166 27.17 8.65 1.89
C ASP A 166 26.63 7.22 1.97
N VAL A 167 26.61 6.53 0.84
CA VAL A 167 26.14 5.14 0.73
C VAL A 167 27.13 4.21 1.44
N PRO A 168 26.73 3.51 2.51
CA PRO A 168 27.63 2.62 3.24
C PRO A 168 28.11 1.45 2.37
N GLU A 169 29.28 0.91 2.71
CA GLU A 169 29.76 -0.33 2.10
C GLU A 169 28.73 -1.45 2.29
N GLY A 170 28.48 -2.21 1.22
CA GLY A 170 27.47 -3.27 1.21
C GLY A 170 26.07 -2.81 0.79
N VAL A 171 25.79 -1.51 0.75
CA VAL A 171 24.54 -0.97 0.17
C VAL A 171 24.69 -0.76 -1.34
N ILE A 172 23.66 -1.07 -2.10
CA ILE A 172 23.52 -0.73 -3.52
C ILE A 172 22.49 0.39 -3.59
N ALA A 173 22.84 1.51 -4.20
CA ALA A 173 21.90 2.58 -4.51
C ALA A 173 21.80 2.71 -6.04
N LEU A 174 20.58 2.59 -6.57
CA LEU A 174 20.29 2.62 -8.00
C LEU A 174 19.38 3.79 -8.34
N ASN A 175 19.51 4.29 -9.57
CA ASN A 175 18.48 5.12 -10.15
C ASN A 175 17.19 4.29 -10.26
N SER A 176 16.07 4.87 -9.82
CA SER A 176 14.75 4.25 -9.84
C SER A 176 14.34 3.68 -11.20
N ALA A 177 14.77 4.29 -12.32
CA ALA A 177 14.51 3.78 -13.67
C ALA A 177 14.99 2.33 -13.88
N ALA A 178 16.07 1.92 -13.20
CA ALA A 178 16.57 0.54 -13.26
C ALA A 178 15.54 -0.48 -12.77
N VAL A 179 14.73 -0.06 -11.79
CA VAL A 179 13.79 -0.90 -11.06
C VAL A 179 12.38 -0.75 -11.61
N TRP A 180 11.95 0.48 -11.88
CA TRP A 180 10.56 0.84 -12.18
C TRP A 180 10.25 0.75 -13.68
N ASP A 181 11.21 1.12 -14.54
CA ASP A 181 11.02 1.17 -15.99
C ASP A 181 11.63 -0.07 -16.70
N GLY A 182 12.37 -0.90 -15.96
CA GLY A 182 13.12 -2.04 -16.47
C GLY A 182 12.72 -3.38 -15.84
N PRO A 183 13.53 -4.44 -16.05
CA PRO A 183 13.30 -5.75 -15.44
C PRO A 183 13.64 -5.80 -13.94
N GLY A 184 14.10 -4.70 -13.34
CA GLY A 184 14.68 -4.68 -12.00
C GLY A 184 13.75 -5.20 -10.92
N THR A 185 12.46 -4.86 -10.96
CA THR A 185 11.47 -5.41 -10.01
C THR A 185 11.44 -6.95 -10.03
N GLU A 186 11.46 -7.57 -11.22
CA GLU A 186 11.46 -9.03 -11.33
C GLU A 186 12.80 -9.66 -10.94
N LEU A 187 13.93 -8.98 -11.18
CA LEU A 187 15.24 -9.42 -10.69
C LEU A 187 15.30 -9.42 -9.16
N VAL A 188 14.75 -8.39 -8.52
CA VAL A 188 14.65 -8.31 -7.05
C VAL A 188 13.71 -9.39 -6.52
N ARG A 189 12.53 -9.57 -7.12
CA ARG A 189 11.61 -10.67 -6.74
C ARG A 189 12.28 -12.03 -6.91
N ALA A 190 13.01 -12.27 -8.01
CA ALA A 190 13.74 -13.51 -8.23
C ALA A 190 14.80 -13.75 -7.15
N ALA A 191 15.59 -12.73 -6.79
CA ALA A 191 16.57 -12.82 -5.71
C ALA A 191 15.91 -13.15 -4.36
N LEU A 192 14.77 -12.52 -4.03
CA LEU A 192 14.01 -12.81 -2.82
C LEU A 192 13.40 -14.23 -2.84
N ARG A 193 12.91 -14.72 -3.99
CA ARG A 193 12.43 -16.10 -4.15
C ARG A 193 13.57 -17.11 -3.93
N ASP A 194 14.76 -16.83 -4.46
CA ASP A 194 15.94 -17.68 -4.27
C ASP A 194 16.44 -17.71 -2.82
N MET A 195 16.13 -16.67 -2.05
CA MET A 195 16.32 -16.63 -0.58
C MET A 195 15.24 -17.44 0.17
N GLY A 196 14.26 -18.00 -0.53
CA GLY A 196 13.16 -18.80 0.04
C GLY A 196 11.98 -17.97 0.54
N LEU A 197 11.93 -16.67 0.21
CA LEU A 197 10.88 -15.78 0.69
C LEU A 197 9.60 -15.94 -0.13
N ARG A 198 8.48 -15.86 0.59
CA ARG A 198 7.12 -15.86 0.01
C ARG A 198 6.36 -14.59 0.31
N ARG A 199 6.77 -13.87 1.36
CA ARG A 199 6.12 -12.66 1.82
C ARG A 199 7.16 -11.65 2.25
N VAL A 200 6.79 -10.38 2.19
CA VAL A 200 7.61 -9.26 2.64
C VAL A 200 6.79 -8.35 3.54
N ILE A 201 7.46 -7.72 4.49
CA ILE A 201 6.94 -6.62 5.26
C ILE A 201 7.20 -5.34 4.49
N GLU A 202 6.19 -4.50 4.37
CA GLU A 202 6.24 -3.16 3.83
C GLU A 202 5.94 -2.16 4.95
N ILE A 203 6.79 -1.15 5.09
CA ILE A 203 6.58 0.01 5.95
C ILE A 203 6.69 1.27 5.09
N ARG A 204 5.69 2.15 5.17
CA ARG A 204 5.67 3.42 4.43
C ARG A 204 5.91 4.60 5.36
N GLU A 205 6.46 5.70 4.85
CA GLU A 205 6.71 6.91 5.64
C GLU A 205 5.45 7.43 6.33
N HIS A 206 4.38 7.61 5.56
CA HIS A 206 3.13 8.16 6.05
C HIS A 206 1.93 7.45 5.40
N GLY A 207 0.74 7.67 5.97
CA GLY A 207 -0.52 7.16 5.45
C GLY A 207 -0.91 5.77 5.99
N ASP A 208 -0.27 4.72 5.51
CA ASP A 208 -0.63 3.31 5.82
C ASP A 208 0.17 2.75 7.00
N PRO A 209 -0.46 1.96 7.90
CA PRO A 209 0.23 1.34 9.03
C PRO A 209 1.16 0.17 8.64
N GLY A 210 1.69 0.13 7.41
CA GLY A 210 2.50 -1.00 6.93
C GLY A 210 1.69 -2.26 6.66
N SER A 211 2.27 -3.21 5.93
CA SER A 211 1.59 -4.42 5.46
C SER A 211 2.52 -5.62 5.37
N LEU A 212 2.00 -6.82 5.55
CA LEU A 212 2.60 -8.07 5.10
C LEU A 212 2.01 -8.42 3.73
N LEU A 213 2.86 -8.58 2.73
CA LEU A 213 2.48 -8.76 1.33
C LEU A 213 2.99 -10.09 0.81
N ASP A 214 2.25 -10.71 -0.11
CA ASP A 214 2.79 -11.73 -1.01
C ASP A 214 3.97 -11.16 -1.82
N LEU A 215 4.98 -11.99 -2.09
CA LEU A 215 6.16 -11.55 -2.85
C LEU A 215 5.79 -11.15 -4.29
N ASP A 216 4.75 -11.72 -4.88
CA ASP A 216 4.26 -11.31 -6.20
C ASP A 216 3.59 -9.91 -6.18
N ALA A 217 3.23 -9.40 -4.99
CA ALA A 217 2.72 -8.04 -4.80
C ALA A 217 3.81 -7.05 -4.33
N PHE A 218 5.04 -7.50 -4.11
CA PHE A 218 6.15 -6.64 -3.71
C PHE A 218 6.60 -5.75 -4.86
N GLU A 219 6.56 -4.43 -4.66
CA GLU A 219 7.02 -3.44 -5.64
C GLU A 219 7.84 -2.36 -4.92
N PRO A 220 9.18 -2.35 -5.07
CA PRO A 220 10.05 -1.37 -4.40
C PRO A 220 10.01 -0.02 -5.13
N THR A 221 8.83 0.61 -5.11
CA THR A 221 8.52 1.85 -5.83
C THR A 221 8.05 2.95 -4.88
N TYR A 222 8.33 4.19 -5.25
CA TYR A 222 7.77 5.35 -4.57
C TYR A 222 6.34 5.60 -5.05
N THR A 223 5.38 5.56 -4.12
CA THR A 223 3.94 5.70 -4.42
C THR A 223 3.35 6.98 -3.84
N GLY A 224 4.18 8.01 -3.68
CA GLY A 224 3.84 9.23 -2.94
C GLY A 224 4.32 9.24 -1.49
N ALA A 225 4.79 8.09 -0.98
CA ALA A 225 5.45 7.96 0.32
C ALA A 225 6.68 7.05 0.17
N GLU A 226 7.74 7.34 0.92
CA GLU A 226 8.91 6.46 0.95
C GLU A 226 8.52 5.09 1.47
N GLY A 227 9.16 4.04 0.95
CA GLY A 227 8.88 2.67 1.32
C GLY A 227 10.13 1.93 1.76
N ILE A 228 9.97 1.10 2.77
CA ILE A 228 10.97 0.14 3.26
C ILE A 228 10.35 -1.25 3.21
N TRP A 229 11.11 -2.22 2.72
CA TRP A 229 10.70 -3.62 2.72
C TRP A 229 11.76 -4.53 3.33
N THR A 230 11.31 -5.54 4.07
CA THR A 230 12.18 -6.53 4.74
C THR A 230 11.38 -7.79 5.07
N ASP A 231 11.93 -8.69 5.89
CA ASP A 231 11.25 -9.82 6.52
C ASP A 231 11.53 -9.90 8.03
N GLU A 232 11.13 -11.00 8.68
CA GLU A 232 11.36 -11.23 10.11
C GLU A 232 12.82 -11.35 10.54
N THR A 233 13.72 -11.66 9.62
CA THR A 233 15.15 -11.83 9.90
C THR A 233 15.88 -10.48 9.97
N LEU A 234 15.39 -9.47 9.24
CA LEU A 234 16.05 -8.17 9.05
C LEU A 234 17.47 -8.31 8.48
N GLU A 235 17.78 -9.42 7.79
CA GLU A 235 19.08 -9.66 7.16
C GLU A 235 19.23 -8.94 5.82
N TRP A 236 18.14 -8.41 5.29
CA TRP A 236 18.09 -7.57 4.10
C TRP A 236 17.09 -6.44 4.26
N VAL A 237 17.24 -5.43 3.41
CA VAL A 237 16.26 -4.35 3.28
C VAL A 237 16.27 -3.81 1.85
N ALA A 238 15.08 -3.43 1.37
CA ALA A 238 14.89 -2.62 0.19
C ALA A 238 14.28 -1.28 0.59
N TYR A 239 14.60 -0.22 -0.14
CA TYR A 239 14.12 1.14 0.13
C TYR A 239 13.85 1.86 -1.18
N ALA A 240 12.80 2.68 -1.23
CA ALA A 240 12.46 3.50 -2.39
C ALA A 240 12.00 4.89 -1.95
N SER A 241 12.48 5.90 -2.66
CA SER A 241 12.30 7.31 -2.29
C SER A 241 11.78 8.19 -3.43
N HIS A 242 11.28 9.36 -3.04
CA HIS A 242 10.94 10.49 -3.90
C HIS A 242 12.13 11.06 -4.69
N GLU A 243 13.38 10.84 -4.24
CA GLU A 243 14.60 11.28 -4.94
C GLU A 243 15.01 10.39 -6.12
N ALA A 244 14.03 9.72 -6.74
CA ALA A 244 14.21 8.78 -7.84
C ALA A 244 15.30 7.73 -7.55
N SER A 245 15.39 7.29 -6.30
CA SER A 245 16.39 6.34 -5.82
C SER A 245 15.71 5.08 -5.26
N VAL A 246 16.38 3.95 -5.48
CA VAL A 246 16.05 2.67 -4.83
C VAL A 246 17.33 2.11 -4.25
N ALA A 247 17.30 1.67 -3.00
CA ALA A 247 18.46 1.11 -2.32
C ALA A 247 18.18 -0.30 -1.80
N PHE A 248 19.22 -1.13 -1.80
CA PHE A 248 19.21 -2.50 -1.30
C PHE A 248 20.42 -2.74 -0.40
N ALA A 249 20.24 -3.47 0.70
CA ALA A 249 21.36 -3.86 1.56
C ALA A 249 21.23 -5.27 2.13
N GLY A 250 22.31 -5.73 2.74
CA GLY A 250 22.40 -7.05 3.36
C GLY A 250 22.43 -8.17 2.34
N THR A 251 21.83 -9.30 2.70
CA THR A 251 21.85 -10.50 1.86
C THR A 251 21.20 -10.28 0.49
N LEU A 252 20.20 -9.38 0.39
CA LEU A 252 19.61 -9.02 -0.89
C LEU A 252 20.61 -8.30 -1.80
N ALA A 253 21.39 -7.35 -1.27
CA ALA A 253 22.40 -6.65 -2.07
C ALA A 253 23.46 -7.62 -2.60
N ASP A 254 23.94 -8.56 -1.77
CA ASP A 254 24.93 -9.55 -2.21
C ASP A 254 24.40 -10.45 -3.34
N ARG A 255 23.11 -10.80 -3.28
CA ARG A 255 22.44 -11.56 -4.35
C ARG A 255 22.36 -10.74 -5.63
N LEU A 256 21.90 -9.49 -5.55
CA LEU A 256 21.76 -8.63 -6.73
C LEU A 256 23.09 -8.36 -7.42
N ARG A 257 24.19 -8.14 -6.68
CA ARG A 257 25.54 -8.01 -7.27
C ARG A 257 25.95 -9.25 -8.07
N SER A 258 25.48 -10.43 -7.66
CA SER A 258 25.83 -11.69 -8.30
C SER A 258 24.93 -12.04 -9.49
N SER A 259 23.70 -11.52 -9.54
CA SER A 259 22.66 -11.95 -10.47
C SER A 259 22.15 -10.87 -11.41
N TRP A 260 22.45 -9.60 -11.16
CA TRP A 260 21.98 -8.46 -11.98
C TRP A 260 23.11 -8.00 -12.92
N PRO A 261 23.03 -8.31 -14.24
CA PRO A 261 24.01 -7.82 -15.21
C PRO A 261 23.99 -6.30 -15.29
N ASP A 262 25.16 -5.68 -15.44
CA ASP A 262 25.28 -4.23 -15.66
C ASP A 262 24.72 -3.38 -14.51
N LEU A 263 24.63 -3.93 -13.29
CA LEU A 263 24.14 -3.24 -12.10
C LEU A 263 24.83 -1.88 -11.87
N ASP A 264 26.13 -1.82 -12.12
CA ASP A 264 26.95 -0.62 -11.95
C ASP A 264 26.57 0.52 -12.92
N ASP A 265 26.00 0.19 -14.09
CA ASP A 265 25.53 1.19 -15.07
C ASP A 265 24.30 1.97 -14.56
N TRP A 266 23.64 1.44 -13.52
CA TRP A 266 22.44 2.01 -12.90
C TRP A 266 22.72 2.72 -11.58
N ALA A 267 23.99 2.84 -11.19
CA ALA A 267 24.37 3.48 -9.93
C ALA A 267 23.70 4.84 -9.77
N TRP A 268 23.11 5.08 -8.60
CA TRP A 268 22.47 6.35 -8.31
C TRP A 268 23.52 7.45 -8.22
N ALA A 269 23.24 8.57 -8.88
CA ALA A 269 23.95 9.83 -8.70
C ALA A 269 22.90 10.91 -8.40
N PRO A 270 23.17 11.81 -7.43
CA PRO A 270 22.25 12.88 -7.12
C PRO A 270 22.04 13.78 -8.33
N TRP A 271 20.85 14.38 -8.45
CA TRP A 271 20.45 15.14 -9.63
C TRP A 271 21.33 16.38 -9.90
N TRP A 272 22.06 16.89 -8.90
CA TRP A 272 23.04 17.97 -9.07
C TRP A 272 24.40 17.49 -9.62
N ASP A 273 24.68 16.19 -9.61
CA ASP A 273 25.88 15.57 -10.18
C ASP A 273 25.61 14.85 -11.51
N GLN A 274 24.35 14.82 -11.96
CA GLN A 274 24.01 14.27 -13.26
C GLN A 274 24.42 15.24 -14.38
N PRO A 275 25.14 14.78 -15.42
CA PRO A 275 25.47 15.64 -16.55
C PRO A 275 24.17 16.17 -17.17
N ALA A 276 24.13 17.48 -17.45
CA ALA A 276 23.02 18.09 -18.16
C ALA A 276 22.78 17.31 -19.46
N LYS A 277 21.57 16.77 -19.62
CA LYS A 277 21.13 16.12 -20.86
C LYS A 277 21.01 17.13 -21.99
#